data_AF-A0A183DRK0-F1
#
_entry.id   AF-A0A183DRK0-F1
#
_cell.length_a   1.000
_cell.length_b   1.000
_cell.length_c   1.000
_cell.angle_alpha   90.00
_cell.angle_beta   90.00
_cell.angle_gamma   90.00
#
_symmetry.space_group_name_H-M   'P 1'
#
loop_
_entity.id
_entity.type
_entity.pdbx_description
1 polymer ?
#
loop_
_entity_poly.entity_id
_entity_poly.type
_entity_poly.pdbx_seq_one_letter_code
_entity_poly.pdbx_strand_id
1 'polypeptide(L)'
;MDLYIWKYWDAEERTGSFKWLNYPIAASHHLTNALLAGEKSCKVSVAGRQFLVDFVTMSQQNLDTRIERPIMITGRLKKGIRWDRAFRKSDAFEEWEEFLRERLVISTVTLLRLENIDESTVHAILILVTRITRDFKIANTFLEHEGIQALMKLSGVAVPAVAQLVTLIVRHCLDDEVAVGQIFEKAILLFRIPQTTRDWLHAIRVLAPLCAREPEIFLITMERVARRQKDEITVLPMGPTDPHFRTWAAQSPIKQVIVVSLVTN
;
A
#
# COMPACT_ATOMS: atom_id res chain seq x y z
N MET A 1 25.15 -15.90 -0.32
CA MET A 1 23.93 -15.76 -1.14
C MET A 1 22.76 -15.77 -0.19
N ASP A 2 21.94 -14.72 -0.20
CA ASP A 2 20.70 -14.71 0.54
C ASP A 2 19.79 -15.78 -0.07
N LEU A 3 19.42 -16.80 0.71
CA LEU A 3 18.64 -17.93 0.20
C LEU A 3 17.18 -17.50 0.02
N TYR A 4 16.82 -17.09 -1.20
CA TYR A 4 15.44 -16.89 -1.59
C TYR A 4 14.81 -18.23 -1.96
N ILE A 5 13.69 -18.56 -1.32
CA ILE A 5 12.94 -19.78 -1.57
C ILE A 5 11.64 -19.40 -2.26
N TRP A 6 11.50 -19.79 -3.52
CA TRP A 6 10.28 -19.60 -4.28
C TRP A 6 9.33 -20.77 -4.06
N LYS A 7 8.05 -20.47 -3.89
CA LYS A 7 7.00 -21.47 -3.75
C LYS A 7 5.81 -21.13 -4.66
N TYR A 8 5.13 -22.17 -5.13
CA TYR A 8 3.85 -22.04 -5.82
C TYR A 8 2.77 -22.81 -5.09
N TRP A 9 1.54 -22.32 -5.20
CA TRP A 9 0.40 -22.99 -4.60
C TRP A 9 -0.01 -24.16 -5.49
N ASP A 10 -0.06 -25.37 -4.92
CA ASP A 10 -0.63 -26.52 -5.59
C ASP A 10 -1.93 -26.93 -4.89
N ALA A 11 -3.02 -26.76 -5.63
CA ALA A 11 -4.33 -27.23 -5.24
C ALA A 11 -4.57 -28.54 -6.00
N GLU A 12 -4.43 -29.67 -5.32
CA GLU A 12 -4.74 -30.96 -5.90
C GLU A 12 -6.21 -31.29 -5.60
N GLU A 13 -7.09 -30.95 -6.54
CA GLU A 13 -8.55 -31.04 -6.39
C GLU A 13 -9.06 -32.45 -6.05
N ARG A 14 -8.31 -33.50 -6.43
CA ARG A 14 -8.71 -34.90 -6.17
C ARG A 14 -8.47 -35.36 -4.74
N THR A 15 -7.46 -34.81 -4.06
CA THR A 15 -7.06 -35.23 -2.71
C THR A 15 -7.49 -34.22 -1.64
N GLY A 16 -7.97 -33.04 -2.05
CA GLY A 16 -8.27 -31.94 -1.14
C GLY A 16 -7.03 -31.42 -0.41
N SER A 17 -5.83 -31.77 -0.90
CA SER A 17 -4.57 -31.33 -0.31
C SER A 17 -4.16 -29.98 -0.90
N PHE A 18 -3.95 -29.02 -0.02
CA PHE A 18 -3.58 -27.65 -0.38
C PHE A 18 -2.25 -27.32 0.28
N LYS A 19 -1.18 -27.22 -0.51
CA LYS A 19 0.15 -26.93 0.02
C LYS A 19 0.98 -26.05 -0.89
N TRP A 20 1.85 -25.27 -0.25
CA TRP A 20 2.93 -24.57 -0.93
C TRP A 20 4.02 -25.58 -1.30
N LEU A 21 4.36 -25.65 -2.59
CA LEU A 21 5.46 -26.46 -3.11
C LEU A 21 6.63 -25.57 -3.49
N ASN A 22 7.86 -26.03 -3.20
CA ASN A 22 9.05 -25.30 -3.58
C ASN A 22 9.28 -25.44 -5.08
N TYR A 23 9.68 -24.34 -5.72
CA TYR A 23 10.28 -24.41 -7.05
C TYR A 23 11.61 -25.17 -6.98
N PRO A 24 12.00 -25.89 -8.05
CA PRO A 24 13.36 -26.43 -8.19
C PRO A 24 14.41 -25.33 -7.98
N ILE A 25 15.59 -25.69 -7.49
CA ILE A 25 16.65 -24.72 -7.15
C ILE A 25 17.04 -23.87 -8.36
N ALA A 26 17.20 -24.48 -9.54
CA ALA A 26 17.52 -23.77 -10.77
C ALA A 26 16.43 -22.75 -11.17
N ALA A 27 15.15 -23.15 -11.07
CA ALA A 27 14.01 -22.28 -11.32
C ALA A 27 13.96 -21.12 -10.32
N SER A 28 14.16 -21.41 -9.03
CA SER A 28 14.20 -20.38 -7.97
C SER A 28 15.30 -19.35 -8.23
N HIS A 29 16.49 -19.79 -8.63
CA HIS A 29 17.61 -18.88 -8.94
C HIS A 29 17.31 -18.01 -10.17
N HIS A 30 16.71 -18.60 -11.21
CA HIS A 30 16.28 -17.85 -12.39
C HIS A 30 15.25 -16.76 -12.05
N LEU A 31 14.22 -17.12 -11.27
CA LEU A 31 13.20 -16.19 -10.82
C LEU A 31 13.77 -15.07 -9.94
N THR A 32 14.67 -15.39 -9.01
CA THR A 32 15.36 -14.39 -8.18
C THR A 32 16.14 -13.40 -9.04
N ASN A 33 16.90 -13.88 -10.03
CA ASN A 33 17.70 -12.99 -10.87
C ASN A 33 16.83 -12.06 -11.71
N ALA A 34 15.76 -12.58 -12.32
CA ALA A 34 14.80 -11.78 -13.08
C ALA A 34 14.12 -10.72 -12.20
N LEU A 35 13.65 -11.10 -11.00
CA LEU A 35 13.04 -10.18 -10.05
C LEU A 35 14.02 -9.07 -9.62
N LEU A 36 15.26 -9.43 -9.26
CA LEU A 36 16.29 -8.47 -8.83
C LEU A 36 16.78 -7.58 -9.96
N ALA A 37 16.69 -8.02 -11.22
CA ALA A 37 16.95 -7.21 -12.40
C ALA A 37 15.81 -6.21 -12.71
N GLY A 38 14.69 -6.25 -11.96
CA GLY A 38 13.55 -5.38 -12.16
C GLY A 38 12.64 -5.80 -13.32
N GLU A 39 12.74 -7.05 -13.77
CA GLU A 39 11.80 -7.59 -14.75
C GLU A 39 10.38 -7.65 -14.16
N LYS A 40 9.36 -7.49 -15.01
CA LYS A 40 7.94 -7.60 -14.58
C LYS A 40 7.42 -9.02 -14.61
N SER A 41 8.00 -9.87 -15.44
CA SER A 41 7.62 -11.27 -15.61
C SER A 41 8.80 -12.11 -16.06
N CYS A 42 8.73 -13.42 -15.85
CA CYS A 42 9.79 -14.36 -16.17
C CYS A 42 9.19 -15.71 -16.61
N LYS A 43 9.75 -16.33 -17.65
CA LYS A 43 9.35 -17.68 -18.07
C LYS A 43 10.18 -18.72 -17.34
N VAL A 44 9.54 -19.78 -16.84
CA VAL A 44 10.21 -20.83 -16.10
C VAL A 44 9.66 -22.21 -16.45
N SER A 45 10.55 -23.19 -16.53
CA SER A 45 10.16 -24.60 -16.73
C SER A 45 10.19 -25.35 -15.40
N VAL A 46 9.09 -26.02 -15.08
CA VAL A 46 8.96 -26.85 -13.86
C VAL A 46 8.36 -28.19 -14.26
N ALA A 47 9.10 -29.28 -14.00
CA ALA A 47 8.69 -30.64 -14.32
C ALA A 47 8.25 -30.83 -15.79
N GLY A 48 8.97 -30.20 -16.73
CA GLY A 48 8.71 -30.29 -18.17
C GLY A 48 7.56 -29.41 -18.69
N ARG A 49 6.86 -28.68 -17.80
CA ARG A 49 5.81 -27.72 -18.17
C ARG A 49 6.37 -26.30 -18.16
N GLN A 50 5.82 -25.45 -19.02
CA GLN A 50 6.22 -24.05 -19.14
C GLN A 50 5.24 -23.14 -18.41
N PHE A 51 5.77 -22.22 -17.62
CA PHE A 51 4.99 -21.25 -16.87
C PHE A 51 5.49 -19.83 -17.16
N LEU A 52 4.57 -18.87 -17.20
CA LEU A 52 4.87 -17.45 -17.14
C LEU A 52 4.61 -16.98 -15.71
N VAL A 53 5.65 -16.50 -15.04
CA VAL A 53 5.55 -15.84 -13.74
C VAL A 53 5.36 -14.35 -13.95
N ASP A 54 4.34 -13.78 -13.30
CA ASP A 54 4.12 -12.34 -13.20
C ASP A 54 4.49 -11.90 -11.78
N PHE A 55 5.49 -11.01 -11.67
CA PHE A 55 5.98 -10.52 -10.38
C PHE A 55 5.10 -9.43 -9.78
N VAL A 56 4.29 -8.75 -10.60
CA VAL A 56 3.38 -7.69 -10.15
C VAL A 56 2.18 -8.31 -9.44
N THR A 57 1.58 -9.34 -10.05
CA THR A 57 0.43 -10.06 -9.47
C THR A 57 0.87 -11.20 -8.54
N MET A 58 2.17 -11.52 -8.51
CA MET A 58 2.75 -12.64 -7.79
C MET A 58 2.02 -13.95 -8.13
N SER A 59 1.88 -14.24 -9.42
CA SER A 59 1.26 -15.48 -9.89
C SER A 59 2.10 -16.18 -10.95
N GLN A 60 1.82 -17.47 -11.15
CA GLN A 60 2.29 -18.25 -12.28
C GLN A 60 1.08 -18.62 -13.14
N GLN A 61 1.23 -18.53 -14.45
CA GLN A 61 0.27 -19.05 -15.40
C GLN A 61 0.90 -20.22 -16.17
N ASN A 62 0.23 -21.36 -16.19
CA ASN A 62 0.60 -22.45 -17.09
C ASN A 62 0.35 -22.02 -18.54
N LEU A 63 1.37 -22.09 -19.40
CA LEU A 63 1.24 -21.61 -20.78
C LEU A 63 0.32 -22.48 -21.65
N ASP A 64 0.21 -23.77 -21.32
CA ASP A 64 -0.62 -24.72 -22.07
C ASP A 64 -2.09 -24.65 -21.62
N THR A 65 -2.33 -24.67 -20.31
CA THR A 65 -3.70 -24.74 -19.75
C THR A 65 -4.29 -23.39 -19.37
N ARG A 66 -3.48 -22.32 -19.36
CA ARG A 66 -3.83 -20.97 -18.88
C ARG A 66 -4.27 -20.89 -17.42
N ILE A 67 -4.18 -21.99 -16.67
CA ILE A 67 -4.48 -22.02 -15.25
C ILE A 67 -3.46 -21.16 -14.50
N GLU A 68 -3.98 -20.20 -13.74
CA GLU A 68 -3.19 -19.30 -12.90
C GLU A 68 -3.15 -19.80 -11.46
N ARG A 69 -1.98 -19.69 -10.82
CA ARG A 69 -1.78 -20.06 -9.41
C ARG A 69 -0.93 -19.02 -8.71
N PRO A 70 -1.21 -18.69 -7.44
CA PRO A 70 -0.40 -17.75 -6.70
C PRO A 70 0.99 -18.34 -6.41
N ILE A 71 1.99 -17.45 -6.38
CA ILE A 71 3.36 -17.76 -5.99
C ILE A 71 3.77 -16.88 -4.80
N MET A 72 4.83 -17.29 -4.11
CA MET A 72 5.46 -16.50 -3.07
C MET A 72 6.97 -16.69 -3.08
N ILE A 73 7.67 -15.69 -2.58
CA ILE A 73 9.11 -15.75 -2.32
C ILE A 73 9.32 -15.52 -0.82
N THR A 74 10.16 -16.34 -0.20
CA THR A 74 10.61 -16.10 1.17
C THR A 74 12.11 -15.89 1.17
N GLY A 75 12.55 -14.79 1.76
CA GLY A 75 13.97 -14.50 2.00
C GLY A 75 14.22 -14.38 3.49
N ARG A 76 15.45 -14.70 3.92
CA ARG A 76 15.93 -14.26 5.24
C ARG A 76 16.50 -12.87 5.09
N LEU A 77 15.97 -11.96 5.90
CA LEU A 77 16.54 -10.64 6.07
C LEU A 77 17.90 -10.75 6.77
N LYS A 78 18.89 -9.99 6.32
CA LYS A 78 20.20 -9.91 6.99
C LYS A 78 20.01 -9.38 8.42
N LYS A 79 20.80 -9.87 9.37
CA LYS A 79 20.78 -9.32 10.73
C LYS A 79 21.27 -7.86 10.68
N GLY A 80 20.59 -6.97 11.41
CA GLY A 80 20.97 -5.56 11.50
C GLY A 80 20.53 -4.69 10.32
N ILE A 81 19.49 -5.09 9.56
CA ILE A 81 18.89 -4.19 8.57
C ILE A 81 18.40 -2.94 9.28
N ARG A 82 18.83 -1.80 8.75
CA ARG A 82 18.40 -0.46 9.11
C ARG A 82 17.16 -0.15 8.28
N TRP A 83 15.97 -0.39 8.86
CA TRP A 83 14.68 -0.17 8.18
C TRP A 83 14.48 1.28 7.76
N ASP A 84 14.99 2.22 8.57
CA ASP A 84 15.08 3.64 8.27
C ASP A 84 15.79 3.92 6.93
N ARG A 85 16.81 3.14 6.60
CA ARG A 85 17.49 3.24 5.31
C ARG A 85 16.75 2.49 4.21
N ALA A 86 16.12 1.36 4.54
CA ALA A 86 15.42 0.51 3.57
C ALA A 86 14.16 1.18 3.00
N PHE A 87 13.49 2.00 3.81
CA PHE A 87 12.32 2.79 3.39
C PHE A 87 12.64 4.24 3.07
N ARG A 88 13.91 4.66 3.18
CA ARG A 88 14.32 6.02 2.82
C ARG A 88 13.92 6.28 1.37
N LYS A 89 13.29 7.43 1.15
CA LYS A 89 13.04 7.97 -0.18
C LYS A 89 14.37 8.09 -0.95
N SER A 90 14.36 7.91 -2.26
CA SER A 90 15.57 8.12 -3.06
C SER A 90 15.96 9.60 -3.01
N ASP A 91 17.26 9.91 -3.12
CA ASP A 91 17.72 11.32 -3.11
C ASP A 91 17.03 12.14 -4.22
N ALA A 92 16.83 11.53 -5.39
CA ALA A 92 16.07 12.15 -6.50
C ALA A 92 14.59 12.44 -6.14
N PHE A 93 13.98 11.62 -5.29
CA PHE A 93 12.61 11.87 -4.82
C PHE A 93 12.59 12.99 -3.77
N GLU A 94 13.58 13.06 -2.87
CA GLU A 94 13.70 14.14 -1.89
C GLU A 94 13.83 15.52 -2.57
N GLU A 95 14.66 15.63 -3.62
CA GLU A 95 14.78 16.87 -4.41
C GLU A 95 13.48 17.21 -5.16
N TRP A 96 12.81 16.20 -5.71
CA TRP A 96 11.55 16.40 -6.42
C TRP A 96 10.40 16.79 -5.49
N GLU A 97 10.40 16.29 -4.25
CA GLU A 97 9.40 16.59 -3.21
C GLU A 97 9.35 18.08 -2.86
N GLU A 98 10.50 18.75 -2.80
CA GLU A 98 10.57 20.20 -2.58
C GLU A 98 9.91 20.97 -3.74
N PHE A 99 10.28 20.65 -4.98
CA PHE A 99 9.65 21.23 -6.18
C PHE A 99 8.13 20.98 -6.23
N LEU A 100 7.70 19.76 -5.89
CA LEU A 100 6.29 19.39 -5.82
C LEU A 100 5.54 20.29 -4.86
N ARG A 101 6.07 20.49 -3.65
CA ARG A 101 5.47 21.33 -2.61
C ARG A 101 5.44 22.80 -3.02
N GLU A 102 6.55 23.33 -3.50
CA GLU A 102 6.68 24.76 -3.79
C GLU A 102 5.92 25.23 -5.03
N ARG A 103 5.75 24.35 -6.02
CA ARG A 103 5.24 24.77 -7.34
C ARG A 103 4.07 23.95 -7.82
N LEU A 104 4.15 22.62 -7.75
CA LEU A 104 3.12 21.78 -8.34
C LEU A 104 1.81 21.85 -7.56
N VAL A 105 1.85 21.78 -6.22
CA VAL A 105 0.66 21.90 -5.38
C VAL A 105 -0.07 23.21 -5.66
N ILE A 106 0.65 24.33 -5.62
CA ILE A 106 0.09 25.66 -5.91
C ILE A 106 -0.54 25.68 -7.30
N SER A 107 0.18 25.21 -8.32
CA SER A 107 -0.32 25.18 -9.69
C SER A 107 -1.59 24.34 -9.83
N THR A 108 -1.64 23.16 -9.20
CA THR A 108 -2.85 22.30 -9.24
C THR A 108 -4.04 22.97 -8.55
N VAL A 109 -3.83 23.64 -7.42
CA VAL A 109 -4.90 24.38 -6.73
C VAL A 109 -5.38 25.56 -7.59
N THR A 110 -4.46 26.31 -8.22
CA THR A 110 -4.82 27.40 -9.14
C THR A 110 -5.62 26.89 -10.32
N LEU A 111 -5.22 25.76 -10.92
CA LEU A 111 -5.98 25.13 -12.00
C LEU A 111 -7.38 24.76 -11.51
N LEU A 112 -7.53 24.07 -10.37
CA LEU A 112 -8.85 23.71 -9.83
C LEU A 112 -9.79 24.89 -9.57
N ARG A 113 -9.29 26.13 -9.51
CA ARG A 113 -10.09 27.35 -9.33
C ARG A 113 -10.57 27.98 -10.63
N LEU A 114 -10.09 27.53 -11.80
CA LEU A 114 -10.52 28.09 -13.08
C LEU A 114 -11.96 27.66 -13.40
N GLU A 115 -12.78 28.59 -13.88
CA GLU A 115 -14.22 28.39 -14.07
C GLU A 115 -14.57 27.56 -15.32
N ASN A 116 -13.66 27.47 -16.29
CA ASN A 116 -13.89 26.85 -17.60
C ASN A 116 -12.92 25.69 -17.87
N ILE A 117 -12.85 24.73 -16.96
CA ILE A 117 -12.09 23.50 -17.16
C ILE A 117 -13.04 22.38 -17.57
N ASP A 118 -12.67 21.64 -18.61
CA ASP A 118 -13.41 20.47 -19.02
C ASP A 118 -13.31 19.33 -17.98
N GLU A 119 -14.34 18.49 -17.96
CA GLU A 119 -14.47 17.37 -17.04
C GLU A 119 -13.26 16.42 -17.01
N SER A 120 -12.62 16.20 -18.17
CA SER A 120 -11.47 15.28 -18.28
C SER A 120 -10.22 15.89 -17.63
N THR A 121 -10.01 17.19 -17.81
CA THR A 121 -8.94 17.93 -17.16
C THR A 121 -9.13 17.99 -15.64
N VAL A 122 -10.36 18.24 -15.15
CA VAL A 122 -10.64 18.16 -13.71
C VAL A 122 -10.31 16.77 -13.17
N HIS A 123 -10.74 15.71 -13.86
CA HIS A 123 -10.44 14.34 -13.45
C HIS A 123 -8.94 14.05 -13.41
N ALA A 124 -8.19 14.49 -14.43
CA ALA A 124 -6.73 14.33 -14.49
C ALA A 124 -6.02 15.07 -13.34
N ILE A 125 -6.45 16.30 -13.02
CA ILE A 125 -5.90 17.06 -11.89
C ILE A 125 -6.22 16.34 -10.58
N LEU A 126 -7.44 15.83 -10.39
CA LEU A 126 -7.80 15.10 -9.17
C LEU A 126 -7.03 13.79 -9.02
N ILE A 127 -6.73 13.06 -10.11
CA ILE A 127 -5.84 11.89 -10.07
C ILE A 127 -4.43 12.29 -9.62
N LEU A 128 -3.91 13.42 -10.12
CA LEU A 128 -2.60 13.92 -9.71
C LEU A 128 -2.60 14.32 -8.22
N VAL A 129 -3.58 15.14 -7.81
CA VAL A 129 -3.71 15.63 -6.43
C VAL A 129 -3.89 14.46 -5.47
N THR A 130 -4.74 13.47 -5.78
CA THR A 130 -4.87 12.26 -4.94
C THR A 130 -3.56 11.48 -4.80
N ARG A 131 -2.71 11.44 -5.83
CA ARG A 131 -1.41 10.75 -5.76
C ARG A 131 -0.41 11.49 -4.90
N ILE A 132 -0.26 12.80 -5.09
CA ILE A 132 0.76 13.59 -4.39
C ILE A 132 0.38 13.87 -2.94
N THR A 133 -0.91 14.06 -2.64
CA THR A 133 -1.41 14.31 -1.27
C THR A 133 -1.35 13.08 -0.37
N ARG A 134 -0.97 11.90 -0.87
CA ARG A 134 -0.71 10.74 0.00
C ARG A 134 0.39 11.02 1.02
N ASP A 135 1.32 11.90 0.68
CA ASP A 135 2.34 12.41 1.59
C ASP A 135 1.75 13.50 2.48
N PHE A 136 1.92 13.35 3.80
CA PHE A 136 1.38 14.27 4.80
C PHE A 136 1.87 15.71 4.61
N LYS A 137 3.16 15.93 4.26
CA LYS A 137 3.71 17.27 4.08
C LYS A 137 3.09 17.96 2.87
N ILE A 138 2.88 17.21 1.79
CA ILE A 138 2.22 17.72 0.57
C ILE A 138 0.74 18.00 0.84
N ALA A 139 0.04 17.12 1.56
CA ALA A 139 -1.35 17.33 1.97
C ALA A 139 -1.52 18.60 2.82
N ASN A 140 -0.59 18.84 3.75
CA ASN A 140 -0.59 20.06 4.56
C ASN A 140 -0.39 21.31 3.70
N THR A 141 0.57 21.32 2.78
CA THR A 141 0.75 22.44 1.84
C THR A 141 -0.48 22.64 0.95
N PHE A 142 -1.15 21.57 0.52
CA PHE A 142 -2.42 21.68 -0.22
C PHE A 142 -3.52 22.34 0.61
N LEU A 143 -3.61 22.02 1.91
CA LEU A 143 -4.54 22.64 2.85
C LEU A 143 -4.23 24.13 3.07
N GLU A 144 -2.96 24.49 3.25
CA GLU A 144 -2.48 25.87 3.44
C GLU A 144 -2.84 26.78 2.26
N HIS A 145 -2.86 26.23 1.04
CA HIS A 145 -3.25 26.96 -0.18
C HIS A 145 -4.76 26.91 -0.47
N GLU A 146 -5.59 26.62 0.53
CA GLU A 146 -7.05 26.51 0.44
C GLU A 146 -7.50 25.48 -0.62
N GLY A 147 -6.74 24.40 -0.78
CA GLY A 147 -7.03 23.35 -1.76
C GLY A 147 -8.39 22.69 -1.54
N ILE A 148 -8.84 22.54 -0.28
CA ILE A 148 -10.18 22.03 0.04
C ILE A 148 -11.28 22.95 -0.51
N GLN A 149 -11.11 24.26 -0.38
CA GLN A 149 -12.03 25.26 -0.90
C GLN A 149 -12.08 25.21 -2.43
N ALA A 150 -10.95 24.96 -3.09
CA ALA A 150 -10.92 24.71 -4.53
C ALA A 150 -11.72 23.46 -4.91
N LEU A 151 -11.61 22.36 -4.15
CA LEU A 151 -12.41 21.15 -4.37
C LEU A 151 -13.92 21.38 -4.19
N MET A 152 -14.32 22.16 -3.19
CA MET A 152 -15.73 22.47 -2.92
C MET A 152 -16.38 23.28 -4.04
N LYS A 153 -15.59 24.04 -4.80
CA LYS A 153 -16.06 24.80 -5.98
C LYS A 153 -16.26 23.94 -7.23
N LEU A 154 -15.85 22.67 -7.21
CA LEU A 154 -16.09 21.72 -8.30
C LEU A 154 -17.53 21.15 -8.29
N SER A 155 -18.44 21.73 -7.50
CA SER A 155 -19.83 21.29 -7.41
C SER A 155 -20.50 21.35 -8.79
N GLY A 156 -20.96 20.19 -9.28
CA GLY A 156 -21.65 20.08 -10.57
C GLY A 156 -20.89 19.31 -11.66
N VAL A 157 -19.62 18.93 -11.45
CA VAL A 157 -18.88 18.07 -12.38
C VAL A 157 -19.45 16.63 -12.32
N ALA A 158 -20.12 16.21 -13.40
CA ALA A 158 -20.84 14.93 -13.47
C ALA A 158 -19.94 13.75 -13.90
N VAL A 159 -18.72 13.67 -13.34
CA VAL A 159 -17.76 12.63 -13.70
C VAL A 159 -17.80 11.49 -12.68
N PRO A 160 -18.03 10.23 -13.13
CA PRO A 160 -17.88 9.06 -12.27
C PRO A 160 -16.49 9.04 -11.63
N ALA A 161 -16.42 8.80 -10.33
CA ALA A 161 -15.23 8.79 -9.47
C ALA A 161 -14.68 10.14 -8.97
N VAL A 162 -15.17 11.31 -9.41
CA VAL A 162 -14.75 12.60 -8.81
C VAL A 162 -15.04 12.64 -7.31
N ALA A 163 -16.22 12.19 -6.88
CA ALA A 163 -16.56 12.09 -5.46
C ALA A 163 -15.59 11.20 -4.67
N GLN A 164 -15.13 10.08 -5.26
CA GLN A 164 -14.16 9.18 -4.62
C GLN A 164 -12.78 9.84 -4.50
N LEU A 165 -12.33 10.52 -5.55
CA LEU A 165 -11.06 11.23 -5.55
C LEU A 165 -11.07 12.39 -4.54
N VAL A 166 -12.13 13.20 -4.52
CA VAL A 166 -12.31 14.28 -3.54
C VAL A 166 -12.32 13.73 -2.11
N THR A 167 -13.04 12.63 -1.86
CA THR A 167 -13.07 11.97 -0.55
C THR A 167 -11.68 11.50 -0.12
N LEU A 168 -10.90 10.94 -1.04
CA LEU A 168 -9.51 10.53 -0.76
C LEU A 168 -8.63 11.74 -0.42
N ILE A 169 -8.71 12.83 -1.18
CA ILE A 169 -7.91 14.05 -0.92
C ILE A 169 -8.25 14.65 0.44
N VAL A 170 -9.55 14.80 0.73
CA VAL A 170 -10.02 15.30 2.04
C VAL A 170 -9.49 14.41 3.16
N ARG A 171 -9.58 13.09 2.99
CA ARG A 171 -9.06 12.15 3.97
C ARG A 171 -7.54 12.27 4.15
N HIS A 172 -6.77 12.47 3.07
CA HIS A 172 -5.33 12.71 3.20
C HIS A 172 -5.00 13.96 4.01
N CYS A 173 -5.80 15.02 3.91
CA CYS A 173 -5.60 16.25 4.67
C CYS A 173 -6.02 16.13 6.14
N LEU A 174 -6.83 15.12 6.48
CA LEU A 174 -7.32 14.87 7.85
C LEU A 174 -6.52 13.80 8.59
N ASP A 175 -6.06 12.77 7.88
CA ASP A 175 -5.32 11.65 8.44
C ASP A 175 -3.92 12.12 8.89
N ASP A 176 -3.63 12.00 10.19
CA ASP A 176 -2.26 12.09 10.72
C ASP A 176 -1.68 10.69 11.02
N GLU A 177 -0.41 10.62 11.40
CA GLU A 177 0.28 9.35 11.70
C GLU A 177 -0.49 8.49 12.72
N VAL A 178 -1.17 9.14 13.67
CA VAL A 178 -1.99 8.47 14.68
C VAL A 178 -3.24 7.86 14.08
N ALA A 179 -4.00 8.62 13.29
CA ALA A 179 -5.17 8.12 12.58
C ALA A 179 -4.80 6.98 11.62
N VAL A 180 -3.71 7.12 10.86
CA VAL A 180 -3.22 6.09 9.94
C VAL A 180 -2.85 4.80 10.70
N GLY A 181 -2.12 4.90 11.81
CA GLY A 181 -1.77 3.75 12.65
C GLY A 181 -3.00 3.00 13.18
N GLN A 182 -4.01 3.73 13.67
CA GLN A 182 -5.27 3.13 14.14
C GLN A 182 -6.05 2.45 13.01
N ILE A 183 -6.05 3.03 11.80
CA ILE A 183 -6.70 2.45 10.62
C ILE A 183 -5.98 1.16 10.21
N PHE A 184 -4.64 1.16 10.19
CA PHE A 184 -3.84 -0.01 9.84
C PHE A 184 -4.09 -1.14 10.83
N GLU A 185 -4.10 -0.85 12.12
CA GLU A 185 -4.41 -1.82 13.16
C GLU A 185 -5.78 -2.46 12.93
N LYS A 186 -6.83 -1.66 12.76
CA LYS A 186 -8.17 -2.18 12.48
C LYS A 186 -8.20 -3.00 11.19
N ALA A 187 -7.55 -2.53 10.12
CA ALA A 187 -7.52 -3.22 8.84
C ALA A 187 -6.82 -4.59 8.94
N ILE A 188 -5.69 -4.68 9.63
CA ILE A 188 -4.97 -5.94 9.84
C ILE A 188 -5.80 -6.88 10.72
N LEU A 189 -6.43 -6.36 11.77
CA LEU A 189 -7.27 -7.14 12.68
C LEU A 189 -8.56 -7.66 12.01
N LEU A 190 -9.07 -7.01 10.95
CA LEU A 190 -10.20 -7.51 10.17
C LEU A 190 -9.89 -8.84 9.47
N PHE A 191 -8.61 -9.11 9.16
CA PHE A 191 -8.14 -10.42 8.70
C PHE A 191 -7.97 -11.38 9.88
N ARG A 192 -9.03 -11.56 10.68
CA ARG A 192 -9.03 -12.42 11.88
C ARG A 192 -8.54 -13.83 11.53
N ILE A 193 -7.30 -14.10 11.94
CA ILE A 193 -6.57 -15.38 11.86
C ILE A 193 -6.74 -16.06 10.50
N PRO A 194 -5.94 -15.66 9.50
CA PRO A 194 -5.84 -16.43 8.27
C PRO A 194 -5.40 -17.85 8.66
N GLN A 195 -6.24 -18.83 8.34
CA GLN A 195 -6.09 -20.22 8.81
C GLN A 195 -4.89 -20.91 8.17
N THR A 196 -4.37 -20.34 7.09
CA THR A 196 -3.24 -20.86 6.34
C THR A 196 -2.30 -19.74 5.90
N THR A 197 -1.05 -20.09 5.59
CA THR A 197 -0.07 -19.17 4.97
C THR A 197 -0.57 -18.60 3.62
N ARG A 198 -1.47 -19.31 2.91
CA ARG A 198 -2.13 -18.78 1.69
C ARG A 198 -3.03 -17.60 2.01
N ASP A 199 -3.85 -17.73 3.05
CA ASP A 199 -4.83 -16.70 3.40
C ASP A 199 -4.12 -15.41 3.84
N TRP A 200 -2.92 -15.54 4.44
CA TRP A 200 -2.04 -14.41 4.69
C TRP A 200 -1.47 -13.75 3.44
N LEU A 201 -1.10 -14.53 2.41
CA LEU A 201 -0.67 -13.93 1.14
C LEU A 201 -1.79 -13.11 0.52
N HIS A 202 -3.03 -13.62 0.59
CA HIS A 202 -4.20 -12.87 0.16
C HIS A 202 -4.40 -11.61 1.01
N ALA A 203 -4.36 -11.72 2.34
CA ALA A 203 -4.48 -10.58 3.25
C ALA A 203 -3.42 -9.51 2.97
N ILE A 204 -2.14 -9.89 2.82
CA ILE A 204 -1.04 -8.97 2.52
C ILE A 204 -1.25 -8.26 1.17
N ARG A 205 -1.79 -8.94 0.15
CA ARG A 205 -2.14 -8.29 -1.13
C ARG A 205 -3.24 -7.25 -0.95
N VAL A 206 -4.26 -7.55 -0.16
CA VAL A 206 -5.34 -6.59 0.15
C VAL A 206 -4.81 -5.41 0.96
N LEU A 207 -3.83 -5.65 1.84
CA LEU A 207 -3.17 -4.63 2.66
C LEU A 207 -2.06 -3.86 1.90
N ALA A 208 -1.67 -4.28 0.70
CA ALA A 208 -0.58 -3.67 -0.05
C ALA A 208 -0.74 -2.14 -0.27
N PRO A 209 -1.95 -1.60 -0.54
CA PRO A 209 -2.14 -0.15 -0.64
C PRO A 209 -1.83 0.60 0.66
N LEU A 210 -2.07 -0.02 1.83
CA LEU A 210 -1.76 0.55 3.14
C LEU A 210 -0.24 0.58 3.36
N CYS A 211 0.44 -0.55 3.12
CA CYS A 211 1.90 -0.63 3.18
C CYS A 211 2.58 0.39 2.25
N ALA A 212 2.06 0.54 1.02
CA ALA A 212 2.58 1.51 0.06
C ALA A 212 2.29 2.97 0.44
N ARG A 213 1.38 3.24 1.38
CA ARG A 213 1.09 4.61 1.85
C ARG A 213 2.08 5.03 2.93
N GLU A 214 2.25 4.22 3.96
CA GLU A 214 3.19 4.48 5.06
C GLU A 214 3.86 3.18 5.50
N PRO A 215 4.98 2.79 4.86
CA PRO A 215 5.59 1.48 5.08
C PRO A 215 6.13 1.31 6.51
N GLU A 216 6.62 2.40 7.12
CA GLU A 216 7.14 2.37 8.50
C GLU A 216 6.01 2.14 9.52
N ILE A 217 4.92 2.91 9.43
CA ILE A 217 3.74 2.74 10.29
C ILE A 217 3.12 1.35 10.10
N PHE A 218 3.09 0.85 8.86
CA PHE A 218 2.62 -0.50 8.55
C PHE A 218 3.49 -1.56 9.21
N LEU A 219 4.81 -1.46 9.10
CA LEU A 219 5.75 -2.39 9.73
C LEU A 219 5.59 -2.41 11.25
N ILE A 220 5.61 -1.24 11.90
CA ILE A 220 5.44 -1.10 13.35
C ILE A 220 4.12 -1.72 13.81
N THR A 221 3.05 -1.48 13.05
CA THR A 221 1.72 -2.03 13.36
C THR A 221 1.71 -3.55 13.21
N MET A 222 2.25 -4.09 12.11
CA MET A 222 2.36 -5.54 11.87
C MET A 222 3.22 -6.23 12.94
N GLU A 223 4.36 -5.65 13.32
CA GLU A 223 5.22 -6.14 14.41
C GLU A 223 4.55 -6.10 15.78
N ARG A 224 3.44 -5.38 15.94
CA ARG A 224 2.68 -5.36 17.17
C ARG A 224 1.52 -6.36 17.13
N VAL A 225 0.77 -6.39 16.04
CA VAL A 225 -0.51 -7.13 15.96
C VAL A 225 -0.36 -8.52 15.33
N ALA A 226 0.79 -8.88 14.77
CA ALA A 226 1.02 -10.18 14.15
C ALA A 226 2.34 -10.81 14.62
N ARG A 227 2.38 -12.15 14.74
CA ARG A 227 3.59 -12.93 15.02
C ARG A 227 3.69 -14.08 14.04
N ARG A 228 4.90 -14.49 13.66
CA ARG A 228 5.12 -15.73 12.91
C ARG A 228 5.46 -16.87 13.88
N GLN A 229 4.69 -17.95 13.84
CA GLN A 229 4.96 -19.19 14.58
C GLN A 229 4.84 -20.38 13.63
N LYS A 230 5.87 -21.25 13.56
CA LYS A 230 5.86 -22.46 12.72
C LYS A 230 5.39 -22.25 11.27
N ASP A 231 5.89 -21.21 10.60
CA ASP A 231 5.53 -20.82 9.21
C ASP A 231 4.09 -20.31 8.99
N GLU A 232 3.33 -20.14 10.08
CA GLU A 232 2.04 -19.47 10.09
C GLU A 232 2.21 -18.08 10.71
N ILE A 233 1.44 -17.10 10.23
CA ILE A 233 1.34 -15.81 10.87
C ILE A 233 0.06 -15.84 11.72
N THR A 234 0.13 -15.40 12.96
CA THR A 234 -1.00 -15.33 13.88
C THR A 234 -1.25 -13.88 14.24
N VAL A 235 -2.51 -13.45 14.14
CA VAL A 235 -2.92 -12.14 14.65
C VAL A 235 -3.04 -12.25 16.16
N LEU A 236 -2.36 -11.38 16.89
CA LEU A 236 -2.44 -11.33 18.33
C LEU A 236 -3.76 -10.70 18.77
N PRO A 237 -4.40 -11.21 19.85
CA PRO A 237 -5.57 -10.57 20.42
C PRO A 237 -5.23 -9.14 20.87
N MET A 238 -6.23 -8.25 20.83
CA MET A 238 -6.11 -6.82 21.14
C MET A 238 -5.34 -6.61 22.45
N GLY A 239 -4.06 -6.26 22.35
CA GLY A 239 -3.32 -5.61 23.43
C GLY A 239 -3.80 -4.17 23.59
N PRO A 240 -3.41 -3.46 24.67
CA PRO A 240 -3.63 -2.03 24.75
C PRO A 240 -3.00 -1.35 23.52
N THR A 241 -3.79 -0.52 22.81
CA THR A 241 -3.29 0.35 21.74
C THR A 241 -2.04 1.08 22.22
N ASP A 242 -1.01 1.14 21.38
CA ASP A 242 0.25 1.84 21.69
C ASP A 242 -0.06 3.28 22.15
N PRO A 243 0.48 3.74 23.30
CA PRO A 243 0.34 5.13 23.76
C PRO A 243 0.65 6.16 22.67
N HIS A 244 1.60 5.86 21.78
CA HIS A 244 2.03 6.73 20.68
C HIS A 244 0.91 6.98 19.66
N PHE A 245 -0.04 6.05 19.51
CA PHE A 245 -1.20 6.19 18.63
C PHE A 245 -2.51 6.45 19.40
N ARG A 246 -2.45 6.86 20.67
CA ARG A 246 -3.63 7.27 21.45
C ARG A 246 -3.83 8.78 21.50
N THR A 247 -2.75 9.54 21.39
CA THR A 247 -2.79 10.98 21.59
C THR A 247 -2.44 11.69 20.31
N TRP A 248 -3.46 12.27 19.68
CA TRP A 248 -3.24 13.20 18.57
C TRP A 248 -2.45 14.41 19.09
N ALA A 249 -1.53 14.95 18.30
CA ALA A 249 -0.85 16.20 18.62
C ALA A 249 -1.89 17.33 18.82
N ALA A 250 -1.61 18.31 19.68
CA ALA A 250 -2.54 19.42 19.94
C ALA A 250 -2.95 20.17 18.64
N GLN A 251 -2.07 20.17 17.64
CA GLN A 251 -2.27 20.80 16.33
C GLN A 251 -2.79 19.83 15.26
N SER A 252 -3.14 18.58 15.61
CA SER A 252 -3.64 17.61 14.63
C SER A 252 -4.93 18.12 13.96
N PRO A 253 -5.02 18.07 12.61
CA PRO A 253 -6.22 18.48 11.88
C PRO A 253 -7.50 17.79 12.41
N ILE A 254 -7.41 16.51 12.76
CA ILE A 254 -8.56 15.76 13.28
C ILE A 254 -9.05 16.29 14.63
N LYS A 255 -8.13 16.75 15.49
CA LYS A 255 -8.47 17.36 16.78
C LYS A 255 -9.16 18.71 16.58
N GLN A 256 -8.69 19.52 15.62
CA GLN A 256 -9.30 20.81 15.33
C GLN A 256 -10.73 20.64 14.83
N VAL A 257 -10.98 19.68 13.94
CA VAL A 257 -12.33 19.37 13.45
C VAL A 257 -13.25 18.89 14.58
N ILE A 258 -12.80 17.95 15.41
CA ILE A 258 -13.59 17.42 16.54
C ILE A 258 -13.92 18.53 17.55
N VAL A 259 -12.96 19.40 17.87
CA VAL A 259 -13.16 20.51 18.83
C VAL A 259 -14.16 21.52 18.29
N VAL A 260 -14.11 21.87 17.01
CA VAL A 260 -15.10 22.78 16.39
C VAL A 260 -16.51 22.20 16.47
N SER A 261 -16.69 20.89 16.24
CA SER A 261 -18.00 20.23 16.35
C SER A 261 -18.57 20.18 17.77
N LEU A 262 -17.72 20.23 18.81
CA LEU A 262 -18.14 20.24 20.21
C LEU A 262 -18.50 21.64 20.73
N VAL A 263 -18.04 22.70 20.06
CA VAL A 263 -18.34 24.10 20.41
C VAL A 263 -19.60 24.60 19.71
N THR A 264 -20.04 23.94 18.64
CA THR A 264 -21.25 24.29 17.87
C THR A 264 -22.51 23.53 18.28
N ASN A 265 -22.49 22.81 19.41
CA ASN A 265 -23.67 22.15 20.00
C ASN A 265 -24.01 22.73 21.37
#